data_AF-A0A7W0WNH5-F1
#
_entry.id   AF-A0A7W0WNH5-F1
#
_cell.length_a   1.000
_cell.length_b   1.000
_cell.length_c   1.000
_cell.angle_alpha   90.00
_cell.angle_beta   90.00
_cell.angle_gamma   90.00
#
_symmetry.space_group_name_H-M   'P 1'
#
loop_
_entity.id
_entity.type
_entity.pdbx_description
1 polymer ?
#
loop_
_entity_poly.entity_id
_entity_poly.type
_entity_poly.pdbx_seq_one_letter_code
_entity_poly.pdbx_strand_id
1 'polypeptide(L)'
;MPRASSRARFGAAAIVLPLLACSPSSPAPGTATPTGTAPAITAADLRARLAIFADDSMMGRAAGTLGNVRGTAYLAGEARRLGLTPAGENGTFFQTVPLVARTL
;
A
#
# COMPACT_ATOMS: atom_id res chain seq x y z
N MET A 1 32.90 -52.03 -43.22
CA MET A 1 32.61 -51.80 -44.66
C MET A 1 31.13 -51.40 -44.79
N PRO A 2 30.77 -50.48 -45.69
CA PRO A 2 30.34 -49.12 -45.30
C PRO A 2 28.93 -48.74 -45.78
N ARG A 3 28.32 -47.72 -45.18
CA ARG A 3 27.57 -46.66 -45.89
C ARG A 3 27.33 -45.50 -44.92
N ALA A 4 28.17 -44.49 -44.98
CA ALA A 4 28.00 -43.30 -45.82
C ALA A 4 27.02 -42.31 -45.19
N SER A 5 27.63 -41.26 -44.65
CA SER A 5 27.09 -39.97 -44.26
C SER A 5 26.10 -39.37 -45.26
N SER A 6 25.04 -38.74 -44.75
CA SER A 6 24.37 -37.65 -45.46
C SER A 6 24.30 -36.42 -44.55
N ARG A 7 25.14 -35.43 -44.87
CA ARG A 7 25.11 -34.10 -44.27
C ARG A 7 24.05 -33.29 -45.03
N ALA A 8 22.86 -33.17 -44.46
CA ALA A 8 21.89 -32.20 -44.95
C ALA A 8 22.12 -30.86 -44.25
N ARG A 9 22.82 -29.96 -44.94
CA ARG A 9 22.87 -28.53 -44.61
C ARG A 9 21.54 -27.92 -45.05
N PHE A 10 20.64 -27.65 -44.12
CA PHE A 10 19.49 -26.79 -44.38
C PHE A 10 19.78 -25.41 -43.80
N GLY A 11 19.90 -24.44 -44.71
CA GLY A 11 20.10 -23.04 -44.39
C GLY A 11 18.87 -22.40 -43.78
N ALA A 12 19.15 -21.41 -42.94
CA ALA A 12 18.37 -20.21 -42.60
C ALA A 12 16.83 -20.28 -42.74
N ALA A 13 16.15 -20.25 -41.60
CA ALA A 13 14.90 -19.51 -41.46
C ALA A 13 14.82 -18.93 -40.05
N ALA A 14 14.95 -17.60 -39.97
CA ALA A 14 14.70 -16.83 -38.78
C ALA A 14 13.22 -16.92 -38.40
N ILE A 15 12.93 -17.29 -37.15
CA ILE A 15 11.65 -16.99 -36.51
C ILE A 15 11.98 -16.38 -35.15
N VAL A 16 12.15 -15.07 -35.16
CA VAL A 16 12.11 -14.25 -33.95
C VAL A 16 10.64 -14.16 -33.56
N LEU A 17 10.24 -14.97 -32.58
CA LEU A 17 8.91 -14.91 -31.99
C LEU A 17 8.81 -13.63 -31.15
N PRO A 18 7.93 -12.67 -31.49
CA PRO A 18 7.81 -11.47 -30.68
C PRO A 18 7.16 -11.84 -29.34
N LEU A 19 7.83 -11.51 -28.24
CA LEU A 19 7.26 -11.54 -26.90
C LEU A 19 6.08 -10.54 -26.85
N LEU A 20 4.86 -11.02 -27.08
CA LEU A 20 3.66 -10.25 -26.79
C LEU A 20 3.25 -10.47 -25.32
N ALA A 21 4.08 -9.96 -24.41
CA ALA A 21 3.74 -9.83 -23.01
C ALA A 21 2.87 -8.58 -22.82
N CYS A 22 1.55 -8.74 -22.96
CA CYS A 22 0.60 -7.75 -22.46
C CYS A 22 0.48 -7.95 -20.94
N SER A 23 1.39 -7.34 -20.19
CA SER A 23 1.15 -7.13 -18.75
C SER A 23 0.22 -5.94 -18.63
N PRO A 24 -0.98 -6.07 -18.01
CA PRO A 24 -1.67 -4.89 -17.52
C PRO A 24 -0.74 -4.26 -16.48
N SER A 25 -0.11 -3.14 -16.85
CA SER A 25 0.59 -2.30 -15.89
C SER A 25 -0.49 -1.74 -14.97
N SER A 26 -0.83 -2.48 -13.92
CA SER A 26 -1.48 -1.87 -12.76
C SER A 26 -0.61 -0.68 -12.41
N PRO A 27 -1.16 0.55 -12.38
CA PRO A 27 -0.39 1.69 -11.90
C PRO A 27 0.18 1.26 -10.55
N ALA A 28 1.51 1.39 -10.41
CA ALA A 28 2.17 1.17 -9.14
C ALA A 28 1.35 1.91 -8.07
N PRO A 29 1.19 1.36 -6.84
CA PRO A 29 0.59 2.10 -5.73
C PRO A 29 1.51 3.28 -5.40
N GLY A 30 1.47 4.30 -6.24
CA GLY A 30 2.29 5.49 -6.22
C GLY A 30 1.42 6.59 -5.70
N THR A 31 1.65 6.93 -4.44
CA THR A 31 1.55 8.28 -3.86
C THR A 31 0.60 9.22 -4.59
N ALA A 32 -0.69 8.87 -4.65
CA ALA A 32 -1.70 9.85 -5.01
C ALA A 32 -1.70 10.86 -3.87
N THR A 33 -1.22 12.08 -4.14
CA THR A 33 -1.30 13.17 -3.16
C THR A 33 -2.77 13.32 -2.77
N PRO A 34 -3.13 13.09 -1.49
CA PRO A 34 -4.51 13.15 -1.08
C PRO A 34 -5.04 14.55 -1.38
N THR A 35 -6.02 14.62 -2.29
CA THR A 35 -6.82 15.83 -2.49
C THR A 35 -7.77 15.98 -1.29
N GLY A 36 -8.30 17.18 -1.06
CA GLY A 36 -9.28 17.39 0.01
C GLY A 36 -10.44 16.38 -0.07
N THR A 37 -10.85 15.84 1.07
CA THR A 37 -11.99 14.92 1.14
C THR A 37 -13.30 15.68 1.00
N ALA A 38 -14.22 15.12 0.21
CA ALA A 38 -15.60 15.55 0.09
C ALA A 38 -16.53 14.73 1.01
N PRO A 39 -17.78 15.16 1.24
CA PRO A 39 -18.72 14.39 2.06
C PRO A 39 -19.04 12.99 1.52
N ALA A 40 -18.96 12.80 0.19
CA ALA A 40 -19.16 11.50 -0.43
C ALA A 40 -17.97 10.56 -0.16
N ILE A 41 -18.26 9.36 0.32
CA ILE A 41 -17.24 8.31 0.49
C ILE A 41 -16.93 7.72 -0.88
N THR A 42 -15.75 8.00 -1.41
CA THR A 42 -15.29 7.46 -2.69
C THR A 42 -14.15 6.47 -2.49
N ALA A 43 -14.05 5.46 -3.36
CA ALA A 43 -12.96 4.48 -3.30
C ALA A 43 -11.57 5.13 -3.46
N ALA A 44 -11.48 6.22 -4.24
CA ALA A 44 -10.22 6.94 -4.46
C ALA A 44 -9.74 7.66 -3.20
N ASP A 45 -10.62 8.42 -2.54
CA ASP A 45 -10.28 9.13 -1.28
C ASP A 45 -9.96 8.12 -0.17
N LEU A 46 -10.76 7.06 -0.04
CA LEU A 46 -10.51 6.01 0.94
C LEU A 46 -9.15 5.33 0.70
N ARG A 47 -8.80 5.03 -0.55
CA ARG A 47 -7.50 4.43 -0.89
C ARG A 47 -6.33 5.33 -0.50
N ALA A 48 -6.41 6.63 -0.78
CA ALA A 48 -5.34 7.56 -0.43
C ALA A 48 -5.12 7.63 1.09
N ARG A 49 -6.21 7.70 1.87
CA ARG A 49 -6.18 7.73 3.34
C ARG A 49 -5.65 6.43 3.95
N LEU A 50 -6.14 5.30 3.45
CA LEU A 50 -5.71 3.98 3.92
C LEU A 50 -4.25 3.72 3.56
N ALA A 51 -3.79 4.13 2.39
CA ALA A 51 -2.39 3.98 2.00
C ALA A 51 -1.46 4.68 3.00
N ILE A 52 -1.76 5.94 3.35
CA ILE A 52 -0.97 6.70 4.34
C ILE A 52 -1.04 6.04 5.72
N PHE A 53 -2.25 5.70 6.18
CA PHE A 53 -2.41 5.12 7.51
C PHE A 53 -1.76 3.74 7.63
N ALA A 54 -1.69 2.97 6.54
CA ALA A 54 -1.14 1.62 6.50
C ALA A 54 0.35 1.55 6.14
N ASP A 55 0.94 2.66 5.69
CA ASP A 55 2.32 2.76 5.21
C ASP A 55 3.37 2.26 6.24
N ASP A 56 4.49 1.75 5.76
CA ASP A 56 5.59 1.25 6.59
C ASP A 56 6.18 2.35 7.49
N SER A 57 6.09 3.62 7.06
CA SER A 57 6.45 4.78 7.89
C SER A 57 5.62 4.89 9.18
N MET A 58 4.46 4.24 9.25
CA MET A 58 3.65 4.17 10.49
C MET A 58 4.16 3.12 11.47
N MET A 59 5.09 2.23 11.10
CA MET A 59 5.74 1.24 11.97
C MET A 59 4.77 0.25 12.65
N GLY A 60 3.59 0.01 12.07
CA GLY A 60 2.54 -0.79 12.67
C GLY A 60 1.68 -0.02 13.68
N ARG A 61 0.69 -0.67 14.30
CA ARG A 61 -0.36 -0.02 15.10
C ARG A 61 -0.70 -0.79 16.39
N ALA A 62 0.23 -1.62 16.86
CA ALA A 62 0.03 -2.38 18.10
C ALA A 62 -0.02 -1.41 19.30
N ALA A 63 -1.03 -1.54 20.15
CA ALA A 63 -1.22 -0.65 21.31
C ALA A 63 0.03 -0.63 22.20
N GLY A 64 0.38 0.55 22.72
CA GLY A 64 1.59 0.73 23.56
C GLY A 64 2.91 0.82 22.79
N THR A 65 2.90 0.78 21.45
CA THR A 65 4.10 0.95 20.61
C THR A 65 4.22 2.36 20.02
N LEU A 66 5.41 2.71 19.51
CA LEU A 66 5.63 3.96 18.78
C LEU A 66 4.72 4.08 17.55
N GLY A 67 4.48 2.99 16.85
CA GLY A 67 3.60 2.97 15.68
C GLY A 67 2.15 3.28 16.04
N ASN A 68 1.68 2.83 17.21
CA ASN A 68 0.37 3.25 17.73
C ASN A 68 0.30 4.77 17.97
N VAL A 69 1.34 5.38 18.55
CA VAL A 69 1.38 6.85 18.75
C VAL A 69 1.32 7.59 17.41
N ARG A 70 2.04 7.11 16.38
CA ARG A 70 2.00 7.69 15.03
C ARG A 70 0.61 7.58 14.41
N GLY A 71 0.02 6.39 14.47
CA GLY A 71 -1.31 6.13 13.93
C GLY A 71 -2.38 7.01 14.59
N THR A 72 -2.41 7.07 15.92
CA THR A 72 -3.41 7.90 16.63
C THR A 72 -3.18 9.39 16.41
N ALA A 73 -1.92 9.84 16.32
CA ALA A 73 -1.60 11.23 15.99
C ALA A 73 -2.08 11.61 14.57
N TYR A 74 -1.90 10.72 13.59
CA TYR A 74 -2.43 10.91 12.24
C TYR A 74 -3.96 11.07 12.26
N LEU A 75 -4.67 10.16 12.94
CA LEU A 75 -6.13 10.21 13.04
C LEU A 75 -6.62 11.49 13.74
N ALA A 76 -5.95 11.92 14.81
CA ALA A 76 -6.27 13.18 15.49
C ALA A 76 -6.02 14.39 14.57
N GLY A 77 -4.96 14.35 13.74
CA GLY A 77 -4.70 15.36 12.70
C GLY A 77 -5.81 15.42 11.66
N GLU A 78 -6.28 14.28 11.16
CA GLU A 78 -7.40 14.21 10.21
C GLU A 78 -8.71 14.69 10.84
N ALA A 79 -8.99 14.34 12.10
CA ALA A 79 -10.16 14.83 12.82
C ALA A 79 -10.17 16.36 12.94
N ARG A 80 -9.02 16.95 13.28
CA ARG A 80 -8.83 18.41 13.29
C ARG A 80 -9.00 19.03 11.91
N ARG A 81 -8.42 18.43 10.87
CA ARG A 81 -8.53 18.90 9.49
C ARG A 81 -9.99 18.92 9.01
N LEU A 82 -10.79 17.98 9.48
CA LEU A 82 -12.24 17.90 9.20
C LEU A 82 -13.08 18.84 10.07
N GLY A 83 -12.48 19.58 11.01
CA GLY A 83 -13.19 20.51 11.89
C GLY A 83 -13.99 19.84 13.00
N LEU A 84 -13.66 18.59 13.35
CA LEU A 84 -14.32 17.90 14.46
C LEU A 84 -13.95 18.54 15.81
N THR A 85 -14.93 18.65 16.69
CA THR A 85 -14.71 19.07 18.08
C THR A 85 -14.03 17.93 18.84
N PRO A 86 -12.93 18.20 19.57
CA PRO A 86 -12.31 17.19 20.42
C PRO A 86 -13.24 16.76 21.56
N ALA A 87 -13.30 15.44 21.81
CA ALA A 87 -14.15 14.83 22.85
C ALA A 87 -13.37 13.91 23.80
N GLY A 88 -12.04 14.01 23.78
CA GLY A 88 -11.15 13.29 24.66
C GLY A 88 -10.81 14.05 25.94
N GLU A 89 -9.85 13.52 26.68
CA GLU A 89 -9.37 14.08 27.94
C GLU A 89 -8.84 15.51 27.74
N ASN A 90 -9.18 16.42 28.65
CA ASN A 90 -8.70 17.80 28.66
C ASN A 90 -8.87 18.55 27.32
N GLY A 91 -9.95 18.26 26.57
CA GLY A 91 -10.20 18.90 25.27
C GLY A 91 -9.30 18.41 24.14
N THR A 92 -8.72 17.21 24.28
CA THR A 92 -7.93 16.56 23.23
C THR A 92 -8.77 15.59 22.39
N PHE A 93 -8.17 14.93 21.40
CA PHE A 93 -8.79 13.82 20.67
C PHE A 93 -8.44 12.45 21.27
N PHE A 94 -7.78 12.43 22.42
CA PHE A 94 -7.18 11.23 22.98
C PHE A 94 -7.90 10.78 24.25
N GLN A 95 -7.92 9.46 24.42
CA GLN A 95 -8.30 8.79 25.65
C GLN A 95 -7.14 7.89 26.08
N THR A 96 -6.75 8.00 27.33
CA THR A 96 -5.71 7.17 27.94
C THR A 96 -6.33 5.87 28.41
N VAL A 97 -6.03 4.78 27.71
CA VAL A 97 -6.53 3.44 28.06
C VAL A 97 -5.41 2.63 28.70
N PRO A 98 -5.59 2.12 29.93
CA PRO A 98 -4.59 1.29 30.59
C PRO A 98 -4.44 -0.05 29.84
N LEU A 99 -3.20 -0.39 29.48
CA LEU A 99 -2.87 -1.66 28.84
C LEU A 99 -2.36 -2.67 29.87
N VAL A 100 -2.83 -3.90 29.76
CA VAL A 100 -2.37 -5.02 30.58
C VAL A 100 -1.81 -6.09 29.65
N ALA A 101 -0.51 -6.35 29.74
CA ALA A 101 0.10 -7.48 29.04
C ALA A 101 -0.16 -8.76 29.85
N ARG A 102 -0.66 -9.80 29.18
CA ARG A 102 -0.77 -11.14 29.75
C ARG A 102 0.05 -12.09 28.91
N THR A 103 0.95 -12.82 29.57
CA THR A 103 1.64 -13.98 29.01
C THR A 103 0.87 -15.24 29.39
N LEU A 104 0.86 -16.23 28.51
CA LEU A 104 0.27 -17.55 28.76
C LEU A 104 1.18 -18.40 29.64
#